data_AF-A0A1R3U4Z0-F1
#
_entry.id   AF-A0A1R3U4Z0-F1
#
_cell.length_a   1.000
_cell.length_b   1.000
_cell.length_c   1.000
_cell.angle_alpha   90.00
_cell.angle_beta   90.00
_cell.angle_gamma   90.00
#
_symmetry.space_group_name_H-M   'P 1'
#
loop_
_entity.id
_entity.type
_entity.pdbx_description
1 polymer ?
#
loop_
_entity_poly.entity_id
_entity_poly.type
_entity_poly.pdbx_seq_one_letter_code
_entity_poly.pdbx_strand_id
1 'polypeptide(L)'
;MTGSQPQITEADLISYVDGRLDDQRRDAVAAHLASNPADARKVDAWRKQNAALAALYGRLDEGALPANLDVIRMERRVRSERARWRNLAAASILVLAFGLTAGWFGHALVQRGSEDTQFIVAAATQAHSVFASEVLHPVEVRADAEDTSHLQRWLSKRLDRKLNIPDLRRQGLQLVGGRVLPSASGAAGQLMYEDSTGQRVTLYIVPASDSEDTAMRRSNVGSLEAVSWDDETIRCALVGNLEPKRMDAIAKDMYQQLS
;
A
#
# COMPACT_ATOMS: atom_id res chain seq x y z
N MET A 1 -69.97 -40.28 5.63
CA MET A 1 -68.87 -40.19 4.65
C MET A 1 -69.25 -39.12 3.64
N THR A 2 -69.02 -37.85 3.98
CA THR A 2 -69.35 -36.70 3.14
C THR A 2 -68.13 -36.42 2.27
N GLY A 3 -68.14 -36.91 1.04
CA GLY A 3 -67.13 -36.54 0.05
C GLY A 3 -67.30 -35.07 -0.28
N SER A 4 -66.40 -34.22 0.23
CA SER A 4 -66.34 -32.81 -0.16
C SER A 4 -66.19 -32.74 -1.68
N GLN A 5 -67.24 -32.29 -2.38
CA GLN A 5 -67.12 -32.00 -3.79
C GLN A 5 -66.07 -30.88 -3.96
N PRO A 6 -64.98 -31.12 -4.71
CA PRO A 6 -63.92 -30.15 -4.85
C PRO A 6 -64.48 -28.91 -5.57
N GLN A 7 -64.54 -27.78 -4.85
CA GLN A 7 -65.05 -26.50 -5.34
C GLN A 7 -64.47 -26.20 -6.73
N ILE A 8 -65.35 -25.87 -7.68
CA ILE A 8 -64.92 -25.42 -9.01
C ILE A 8 -64.40 -24.00 -8.87
N THR A 9 -63.13 -23.81 -9.22
CA THR A 9 -62.46 -22.52 -9.18
C THR A 9 -62.48 -21.88 -10.58
N GLU A 10 -62.22 -20.58 -10.65
CA GLU A 10 -62.07 -19.89 -11.94
C GLU A 10 -60.94 -20.49 -12.80
N ALA A 11 -59.87 -21.00 -12.16
CA ALA A 11 -58.80 -21.70 -12.85
C ALA A 11 -59.27 -23.00 -13.54
N ASP A 12 -60.22 -23.71 -12.93
CA ASP A 12 -60.85 -24.89 -13.56
C ASP A 12 -61.68 -24.47 -14.79
N LEU A 13 -62.41 -23.36 -14.73
CA LEU A 13 -63.19 -22.85 -15.86
C LEU A 13 -62.30 -22.44 -17.04
N ILE A 14 -61.17 -21.76 -16.78
CA ILE A 14 -60.19 -21.40 -17.79
C ILE A 14 -59.57 -22.67 -18.40
N SER A 15 -59.17 -23.62 -17.55
CA SER A 15 -58.62 -24.91 -18.01
C SER A 15 -59.62 -25.71 -18.84
N TYR A 16 -60.92 -25.62 -18.52
CA TYR A 16 -62.01 -26.21 -19.29
C TYR A 16 -62.17 -25.56 -20.67
N VAL A 17 -62.02 -24.23 -20.77
CA VAL A 17 -61.99 -23.51 -22.06
C VAL A 17 -60.80 -23.93 -22.92
N ASP A 18 -59.63 -24.13 -22.29
CA ASP A 18 -58.40 -24.52 -22.97
C ASP A 18 -58.31 -26.03 -23.28
N GLY A 19 -59.28 -26.83 -22.83
CA GLY A 19 -59.30 -28.29 -23.03
C GLY A 19 -58.21 -29.05 -22.24
N ARG A 20 -57.67 -28.44 -21.17
CA ARG A 20 -56.55 -28.97 -20.37
C ARG A 20 -56.97 -29.68 -19.08
N LEU A 21 -58.25 -30.00 -18.93
CA LEU A 21 -58.76 -30.77 -17.80
C LEU A 21 -58.83 -32.27 -18.12
N ASP A 22 -58.60 -33.09 -17.09
CA ASP A 22 -58.88 -34.53 -17.15
C ASP A 22 -60.39 -34.83 -17.26
N ASP A 23 -60.73 -36.04 -17.67
CA ASP A 23 -62.11 -36.43 -17.96
C ASP A 23 -63.05 -36.24 -16.75
N GLN A 24 -62.59 -36.61 -15.55
CA GLN A 24 -63.37 -36.53 -14.32
C GLN A 24 -63.65 -35.08 -13.91
N ARG A 25 -62.66 -34.19 -14.03
CA ARG A 25 -62.78 -32.77 -13.68
C ARG A 25 -63.60 -32.02 -14.73
N ARG A 26 -63.51 -32.40 -16.02
CA ARG A 26 -64.38 -31.85 -17.07
C ARG A 26 -65.85 -32.10 -16.79
N ASP A 27 -66.21 -33.31 -16.38
CA ASP A 27 -67.62 -33.65 -16.07
C ASP A 27 -68.12 -32.87 -14.86
N ALA A 28 -67.29 -32.72 -13.82
CA ALA A 28 -67.61 -31.89 -12.67
C ALA A 28 -67.82 -30.41 -13.04
N VAL A 29 -66.96 -29.86 -13.89
CA VAL A 29 -67.11 -28.48 -14.40
C VAL A 29 -68.36 -28.35 -15.28
N ALA A 30 -68.67 -29.32 -16.14
CA ALA A 30 -69.86 -29.31 -16.97
C ALA A 30 -71.15 -29.31 -16.13
N ALA A 31 -71.19 -30.11 -15.05
CA ALA A 31 -72.31 -30.11 -14.09
C ALA A 31 -72.44 -28.78 -13.34
N HIS A 32 -71.32 -28.14 -12.99
CA HIS A 32 -71.31 -26.81 -12.37
C HIS A 32 -71.82 -25.72 -13.33
N LEU A 33 -71.42 -25.78 -14.61
CA LEU A 33 -71.90 -24.82 -15.62
C LEU A 33 -73.40 -24.97 -15.91
N ALA A 34 -73.95 -26.18 -15.79
CA ALA A 34 -75.38 -26.41 -15.93
C ALA A 34 -76.20 -25.80 -14.77
N SER A 35 -75.65 -25.75 -13.56
CA SER A 35 -76.30 -25.19 -12.38
C SER A 35 -75.96 -23.72 -12.11
N ASN A 36 -74.93 -23.16 -12.77
CA ASN A 36 -74.51 -21.77 -12.62
C ASN A 36 -74.44 -21.00 -13.96
N PRO A 37 -75.54 -20.33 -14.37
CA PRO A 37 -75.62 -19.57 -15.63
C PRO A 37 -74.68 -18.37 -15.73
N ALA A 38 -74.16 -17.86 -14.61
CA ALA A 38 -73.20 -16.76 -14.62
C ALA A 38 -71.83 -17.24 -15.14
N ASP A 39 -71.35 -18.37 -14.62
CA ASP A 39 -70.09 -18.97 -15.04
C ASP A 39 -70.17 -19.54 -16.46
N ALA A 40 -71.32 -20.09 -16.86
CA ALA A 40 -71.56 -20.53 -18.23
C ALA A 40 -71.40 -19.39 -19.26
N ARG A 41 -71.90 -18.19 -18.93
CA ARG A 41 -71.72 -17.00 -19.78
C ARG A 41 -70.26 -16.56 -19.89
N LYS A 42 -69.49 -16.67 -18.80
CA LYS A 42 -68.03 -16.38 -18.83
C LYS A 42 -67.29 -17.35 -19.74
N VAL A 43 -67.54 -18.65 -19.58
CA VAL A 43 -66.93 -19.71 -20.41
C VAL A 43 -67.26 -19.51 -21.89
N ASP A 44 -68.51 -19.17 -22.23
CA ASP A 44 -68.90 -18.90 -23.62
C ASP A 44 -68.20 -17.65 -24.19
N ALA A 45 -68.09 -16.58 -23.38
CA ALA A 45 -67.35 -15.37 -23.77
C ALA A 45 -65.88 -15.66 -24.04
N TRP A 46 -65.21 -16.43 -23.16
CA TRP A 46 -63.82 -16.84 -23.36
C TRP A 46 -63.64 -17.76 -24.57
N ARG A 47 -64.57 -18.68 -24.83
CA ARG A 47 -64.54 -19.52 -26.05
C ARG A 47 -64.64 -18.67 -27.32
N LYS A 48 -65.53 -17.69 -27.35
CA LYS A 48 -65.67 -16.74 -28.47
C LYS A 48 -64.40 -15.91 -28.66
N GLN A 49 -63.81 -15.43 -27.56
CA GLN A 49 -62.55 -14.70 -27.60
C GLN A 49 -61.40 -15.56 -28.15
N ASN A 50 -61.26 -16.80 -27.67
CA ASN A 50 -60.24 -17.73 -28.15
C ASN A 50 -60.44 -18.07 -29.63
N ALA A 51 -61.69 -18.26 -30.08
CA ALA A 51 -62.00 -18.49 -31.49
C ALA A 51 -61.64 -17.27 -32.37
N ALA A 52 -61.92 -16.05 -31.91
CA ALA A 52 -61.54 -14.82 -32.61
C ALA A 52 -60.01 -14.67 -32.70
N LEU A 53 -59.29 -14.95 -31.61
CA LEU A 53 -57.82 -14.92 -31.60
C LEU A 53 -57.23 -15.97 -32.54
N ALA A 54 -57.75 -17.19 -32.53
CA ALA A 54 -57.31 -18.27 -33.43
C ALA A 54 -57.60 -17.95 -34.91
N ALA A 55 -58.71 -17.26 -35.20
CA ALA A 55 -59.03 -16.81 -36.56
C ALA A 55 -58.08 -15.71 -37.05
N LEU A 56 -57.65 -14.80 -36.16
CA LEU A 56 -56.75 -13.69 -36.51
C LEU A 56 -55.28 -14.13 -36.67
N TYR A 57 -54.80 -15.01 -35.78
CA TYR A 57 -53.38 -15.33 -35.68
C TYR A 57 -53.03 -16.78 -36.09
N GLY A 58 -54.03 -17.60 -36.39
CA GLY A 58 -53.83 -19.05 -36.55
C GLY A 58 -53.59 -19.76 -35.22
N ARG A 59 -53.53 -21.09 -35.25
CA ARG A 59 -53.11 -21.89 -34.09
C ARG A 59 -51.60 -21.69 -33.90
N LEU A 60 -51.18 -21.23 -32.73
CA LEU A 60 -49.75 -21.14 -32.40
C LEU A 60 -49.11 -22.52 -32.53
N ASP A 61 -48.03 -22.58 -33.30
CA ASP A 61 -47.20 -23.78 -33.43
C ASP A 61 -46.35 -23.89 -32.16
N GLU A 62 -46.69 -24.81 -31.25
CA GLU A 62 -45.96 -25.00 -29.98
C GLU A 62 -44.48 -25.42 -30.19
N GLY A 63 -44.10 -25.77 -31.42
CA GLY A 63 -42.76 -26.25 -31.78
C GLY A 63 -41.67 -25.20 -31.96
N ALA A 64 -41.99 -23.90 -31.99
CA ALA A 64 -41.00 -22.85 -32.29
C ALA A 64 -40.97 -21.73 -31.24
N LEU A 65 -40.64 -22.08 -29.99
CA LEU A 65 -40.24 -21.07 -29.00
C LEU A 65 -38.92 -20.41 -29.47
N PRO A 66 -38.85 -19.07 -29.58
CA PRO A 66 -37.63 -18.38 -29.95
C PRO A 66 -36.47 -18.72 -29.00
N ALA A 67 -35.27 -18.96 -29.53
CA ALA A 67 -34.10 -19.37 -28.73
C ALA A 67 -33.74 -18.38 -27.59
N ASN A 68 -34.21 -17.13 -27.68
CA ASN A 68 -34.07 -16.09 -26.67
C ASN A 68 -35.09 -16.18 -25.51
N LEU A 69 -36.08 -17.06 -25.57
CA LEU A 69 -37.07 -17.32 -24.50
C LEU A 69 -36.77 -18.61 -23.72
N ASP A 70 -35.60 -19.21 -23.93
CA ASP A 70 -35.13 -20.37 -23.16
C ASP A 70 -34.74 -19.94 -21.74
N VAL A 71 -35.69 -20.08 -20.81
CA VAL A 71 -35.56 -19.74 -19.38
C VAL A 71 -34.30 -20.38 -18.76
N ILE A 72 -33.92 -21.58 -19.21
CA ILE A 72 -32.75 -22.30 -18.72
C ILE A 72 -31.44 -21.58 -19.09
N ARG A 73 -31.38 -20.93 -20.26
CA ARG A 73 -30.21 -20.14 -20.67
C ARG A 73 -30.11 -18.82 -19.91
N MET A 74 -31.24 -18.16 -19.62
CA MET A 74 -31.25 -16.93 -18.82
C MET A 74 -30.75 -17.18 -17.40
N GLU A 75 -31.21 -18.24 -16.74
CA GLU A 75 -30.75 -18.59 -15.39
C GLU A 75 -29.26 -18.92 -15.34
N ARG A 76 -28.74 -19.67 -16.33
CA ARG A 76 -27.30 -19.98 -16.42
C ARG A 76 -26.46 -18.72 -16.57
N ARG A 77 -26.92 -17.75 -17.37
CA ARG A 77 -26.23 -16.48 -17.57
C ARG A 77 -26.15 -15.68 -16.26
N VAL A 78 -27.27 -15.50 -15.57
CA VAL A 78 -27.32 -14.77 -14.28
C VAL A 78 -26.46 -15.47 -13.20
N ARG A 79 -26.47 -16.80 -13.15
CA ARG A 79 -25.61 -17.56 -12.21
C ARG A 79 -24.13 -17.41 -12.53
N SER A 80 -23.76 -17.40 -13.82
CA SER A 80 -22.37 -17.22 -14.26
C SER A 80 -21.84 -15.82 -13.95
N GLU A 81 -22.67 -14.78 -14.16
CA GLU A 81 -22.31 -13.40 -13.85
C GLU A 81 -22.14 -13.21 -12.34
N ARG A 82 -23.05 -13.72 -11.51
CA ARG A 82 -22.91 -13.69 -10.04
C ARG A 82 -21.66 -14.42 -9.55
N ALA A 83 -21.31 -15.55 -10.15
CA ALA A 83 -20.09 -16.28 -9.81
C ALA A 83 -18.83 -15.49 -10.17
N ARG A 84 -18.80 -14.83 -11.34
CA ARG A 84 -17.69 -13.95 -11.75
C ARG A 84 -17.51 -12.77 -10.80
N TRP A 85 -18.60 -12.10 -10.42
CA TRP A 85 -18.56 -10.99 -9.46
C TRP A 85 -18.08 -11.43 -8.07
N ARG A 86 -18.52 -12.61 -7.59
CA ARG A 86 -18.02 -13.20 -6.33
C ARG A 86 -16.51 -13.50 -6.40
N ASN A 87 -16.04 -14.06 -7.51
CA ASN A 87 -14.62 -14.36 -7.67
C ASN A 87 -13.78 -13.08 -7.75
N LEU A 88 -14.29 -12.03 -8.40
CA LEU A 88 -13.63 -10.73 -8.45
C LEU A 88 -13.54 -10.09 -7.06
N ALA A 89 -14.62 -10.15 -6.28
CA ALA A 89 -14.65 -9.66 -4.90
C ALA A 89 -13.72 -10.44 -3.97
N ALA A 90 -13.63 -11.77 -4.14
CA ALA A 90 -12.70 -12.60 -3.38
C ALA A 90 -11.23 -12.25 -3.73
N ALA A 91 -10.93 -12.03 -5.01
CA ALA A 91 -9.60 -11.63 -5.45
C ALA A 91 -9.18 -10.26 -4.88
N SER A 92 -10.09 -9.28 -4.84
CA SER A 92 -9.79 -7.96 -4.25
C SER A 92 -9.58 -8.02 -2.74
N ILE A 93 -10.31 -8.87 -2.01
CA ILE A 93 -10.05 -9.11 -0.58
C ILE A 93 -8.66 -9.71 -0.38
N LEU A 94 -8.26 -10.68 -1.21
CA LEU A 94 -6.92 -11.26 -1.12
C LEU A 94 -5.82 -10.24 -1.40
N VAL A 95 -5.95 -9.42 -2.44
CA VAL A 95 -4.98 -8.35 -2.75
C VAL A 95 -4.90 -7.33 -1.62
N LEU A 96 -6.03 -6.92 -1.04
CA LEU A 96 -6.05 -6.01 0.11
C LEU A 96 -5.42 -6.65 1.35
N ALA A 97 -5.73 -7.91 1.64
CA ALA A 97 -5.14 -8.63 2.77
C ALA A 97 -3.62 -8.76 2.62
N PHE A 98 -3.13 -9.12 1.42
CA PHE A 98 -1.70 -9.16 1.13
C PHE A 98 -1.05 -7.77 1.18
N GLY A 99 -1.71 -6.73 0.67
CA GLY A 99 -1.21 -5.36 0.74
C GLY A 99 -1.11 -4.84 2.17
N LEU A 100 -2.10 -5.13 3.01
CA LEU A 100 -2.11 -4.73 4.41
C LEU A 100 -1.07 -5.49 5.23
N THR A 101 -0.89 -6.80 5.01
CA THR A 101 0.15 -7.56 5.72
C THR A 101 1.54 -7.13 5.27
N ALA A 102 1.79 -7.03 3.95
CA ALA A 102 3.07 -6.55 3.43
C ALA A 102 3.38 -5.12 3.91
N GLY A 103 2.39 -4.23 3.92
CA GLY A 103 2.53 -2.87 4.45
C GLY A 103 2.86 -2.84 5.95
N TRP A 104 2.16 -3.64 6.76
CA TRP A 104 2.38 -3.70 8.20
C TRP A 104 3.77 -4.24 8.56
N PHE A 105 4.21 -5.32 7.91
CA PHE A 105 5.54 -5.88 8.16
C PHE A 105 6.67 -5.04 7.55
N GLY A 106 6.43 -4.41 6.39
CA GLY A 106 7.42 -3.53 5.74
C GLY A 106 7.65 -2.21 6.49
N HIS A 107 6.63 -1.70 7.21
CA HIS A 107 6.75 -0.40 7.89
C HIS A 107 7.83 -0.39 8.99
N ALA A 108 8.09 -1.53 9.64
CA ALA A 108 9.05 -1.62 10.74
C ALA A 108 10.50 -1.48 10.25
N LEU A 109 10.80 -1.95 9.04
CA LEU A 109 12.13 -1.78 8.41
C LEU A 109 12.37 -0.31 8.04
N VAL A 110 11.35 0.36 7.49
CA VAL A 110 11.42 1.79 7.13
C VAL A 110 11.54 2.66 8.39
N GLN A 111 10.79 2.35 9.45
CA GLN A 111 10.85 3.09 10.72
C GLN A 111 12.22 2.97 11.39
N ARG A 112 12.81 1.77 11.46
CA ARG A 112 14.14 1.56 12.05
C ARG A 112 15.21 2.44 11.39
N GLY A 113 15.26 2.48 10.06
CA GLY A 113 16.21 3.33 9.34
C GLY A 113 15.99 4.84 9.60
N SER A 114 14.73 5.25 9.77
CA SER A 114 14.41 6.65 10.09
C SER A 114 14.79 7.06 11.52
N GLU A 115 14.57 6.18 12.50
CA GLU A 115 14.96 6.42 13.90
C GLU A 115 16.48 6.51 14.04
N ASP A 116 17.19 5.57 13.45
CA ASP A 116 18.65 5.52 13.41
C ASP A 116 19.29 6.78 12.82
N THR A 117 18.71 7.28 11.72
CA THR A 117 19.12 8.54 11.07
C THR A 117 18.87 9.73 12.01
N GLN A 118 17.72 9.77 12.67
CA GLN A 118 17.38 10.85 13.58
C GLN A 118 18.30 10.88 14.82
N PHE A 119 18.69 9.70 15.32
CA PHE A 119 19.62 9.58 16.44
C PHE A 119 21.01 10.10 16.09
N ILE A 120 21.57 9.75 14.92
CA ILE A 120 22.90 10.25 14.54
C ILE A 120 22.88 11.76 14.31
N VAL A 121 21.85 12.31 13.66
CA VAL A 121 21.74 13.75 13.42
C VAL A 121 21.66 14.50 14.75
N ALA A 122 20.86 14.01 15.70
CA ALA A 122 20.75 14.62 17.03
C ALA A 122 22.10 14.59 17.77
N ALA A 123 22.77 13.44 17.80
CA ALA A 123 24.08 13.29 18.44
C ALA A 123 25.15 14.16 17.80
N ALA A 124 25.20 14.20 16.46
CA ALA A 124 26.14 15.01 15.70
C ALA A 124 25.92 16.50 15.93
N THR A 125 24.67 16.95 15.95
CA THR A 125 24.33 18.35 16.19
C THR A 125 24.66 18.77 17.62
N GLN A 126 24.40 17.90 18.60
CA GLN A 126 24.79 18.14 19.99
C GLN A 126 26.30 18.20 20.14
N ALA A 127 27.04 17.26 19.54
CA ALA A 127 28.50 17.29 19.57
C ALA A 127 29.06 18.54 18.87
N HIS A 128 28.46 18.95 17.75
CA HIS A 128 28.86 20.17 17.04
C HIS A 128 28.69 21.41 17.91
N SER A 129 27.51 21.60 18.53
CA SER A 129 27.24 22.79 19.33
C SER A 129 28.14 22.91 20.56
N VAL A 130 28.55 21.78 21.15
CA VAL A 130 29.45 21.76 22.31
C VAL A 130 30.89 22.11 21.92
N PHE A 131 31.39 21.58 20.79
CA PHE A 131 32.82 21.65 20.48
C PHE A 131 33.18 22.67 19.40
N ALA A 132 32.27 23.03 18.51
CA ALA A 132 32.56 23.99 17.45
C ALA A 132 32.88 25.39 18.02
N SER A 133 32.33 25.79 19.16
CA SER A 133 32.64 27.07 19.80
C SER A 133 33.91 27.05 20.67
N GLU A 134 34.51 25.88 20.93
CA GLU A 134 35.64 25.74 21.86
C GLU A 134 36.95 26.18 21.19
N VAL A 135 37.64 27.18 21.75
CA VAL A 135 38.83 27.77 21.11
C VAL A 135 40.13 27.10 21.57
N LEU A 136 40.23 26.72 22.85
CA LEU A 136 41.49 26.24 23.43
C LEU A 136 41.77 24.77 23.13
N HIS A 137 40.75 23.91 23.21
CA HIS A 137 40.88 22.47 22.98
C HIS A 137 39.73 21.95 22.10
N PRO A 138 39.64 22.42 20.83
CA PRO A 138 38.54 22.01 19.93
C PRO A 138 38.56 20.50 19.64
N VAL A 139 39.73 19.87 19.71
CA VAL A 139 39.97 18.47 19.35
C VAL A 139 40.97 17.81 20.30
N GLU A 140 40.87 16.49 20.44
CA GLU A 140 41.77 15.68 21.28
C GLU A 140 43.09 15.40 20.56
N VAL A 141 43.03 15.16 19.25
CA VAL A 141 44.19 15.00 18.40
C VAL A 141 44.11 16.05 17.30
N ARG A 142 45.07 16.98 17.29
CA ARG A 142 45.18 18.01 16.27
C ARG A 142 45.67 17.42 14.96
N ALA A 143 45.23 17.98 13.84
CA ALA A 143 45.73 17.62 12.53
C ALA A 143 46.78 18.62 12.06
N ASP A 144 47.92 18.67 12.75
CA ASP A 144 49.11 19.21 12.07
C ASP A 144 49.58 18.22 10.98
N ALA A 145 50.49 18.67 10.12
CA ALA A 145 50.89 17.91 8.93
C ALA A 145 51.50 16.54 9.27
N GLU A 146 52.09 16.37 10.46
CA GLU A 146 52.69 15.11 10.92
C GLU A 146 51.65 14.20 11.58
N ASP A 147 50.68 14.76 12.30
CA ASP A 147 49.71 14.02 13.10
C ASP A 147 48.45 13.55 12.37
N THR A 148 48.20 13.96 11.12
CA THR A 148 47.02 13.49 10.36
C THR A 148 47.02 11.95 10.20
N SER A 149 48.19 11.36 9.94
CA SER A 149 48.37 9.91 9.85
C SER A 149 48.17 9.19 11.20
N HIS A 150 48.46 9.88 12.30
CA HIS A 150 48.25 9.39 13.65
C HIS A 150 46.76 9.46 14.02
N LEU A 151 46.09 10.58 13.75
CA LEU A 151 44.66 10.76 13.92
C LEU A 151 43.86 9.67 13.20
N GLN A 152 44.22 9.37 11.95
CA GLN A 152 43.57 8.33 11.16
C GLN A 152 43.69 6.95 11.83
N ARG A 153 44.91 6.56 12.23
CA ARG A 153 45.16 5.29 12.92
C ARG A 153 44.46 5.22 14.27
N TRP A 154 44.45 6.32 15.01
CA TRP A 154 43.82 6.41 16.32
C TRP A 154 42.30 6.27 16.22
N LEU A 155 41.64 7.04 15.35
CA LEU A 155 40.20 6.92 15.12
C LEU A 155 39.82 5.54 14.58
N SER A 156 40.60 5.02 13.63
CA SER A 156 40.33 3.68 13.07
C SER A 156 40.35 2.60 14.15
N LYS A 157 41.35 2.65 15.06
CA LYS A 157 41.46 1.72 16.19
C LYS A 157 40.32 1.88 17.20
N ARG A 158 39.88 3.12 17.45
CA ARG A 158 38.82 3.42 18.42
C ARG A 158 37.44 3.01 17.93
N LEU A 159 37.22 3.09 16.63
CA LEU A 159 35.96 2.76 15.98
C LEU A 159 35.93 1.31 15.46
N ASP A 160 37.05 0.60 15.56
CA ASP A 160 37.21 -0.75 15.00
C ASP A 160 36.83 -0.81 13.51
N ARG A 161 37.15 0.26 12.77
CA ARG A 161 36.86 0.42 11.33
C ARG A 161 38.03 1.11 10.66
N LYS A 162 38.35 0.71 9.44
CA LYS A 162 39.37 1.41 8.66
C LYS A 162 38.77 2.71 8.13
N LEU A 163 39.26 3.85 8.61
CA LEU A 163 38.78 5.16 8.19
C LEU A 163 39.82 5.87 7.36
N ASN A 164 39.36 6.57 6.33
CA ASN A 164 40.13 7.60 5.66
C ASN A 164 39.70 8.97 6.22
N ILE A 165 40.61 9.94 6.25
CA ILE A 165 40.26 11.31 6.65
C ILE A 165 40.05 12.12 5.37
N PRO A 166 38.83 12.64 5.11
CA PRO A 166 38.56 13.42 3.91
C PRO A 166 39.41 14.69 3.83
N ASP A 167 40.01 14.93 2.67
CA ASP A 167 40.69 16.17 2.33
C ASP A 167 39.70 17.14 1.67
N LEU A 168 39.43 18.25 2.37
CA LEU A 168 38.48 19.27 1.95
C LEU A 168 39.13 20.62 1.64
N ARG A 169 40.45 20.62 1.42
CA ARG A 169 41.19 21.84 1.05
C ARG A 169 40.63 22.49 -0.22
N ARG A 170 40.12 21.68 -1.16
CA ARG A 170 39.44 22.16 -2.38
C ARG A 170 38.11 22.87 -2.10
N GLN A 171 37.45 22.54 -0.99
CA GLN A 171 36.22 23.21 -0.51
C GLN A 171 36.53 24.42 0.40
N GLY A 172 37.81 24.79 0.53
CA GLY A 172 38.26 25.87 1.41
C GLY A 172 38.24 25.51 2.90
N LEU A 173 38.20 24.22 3.23
CA LEU A 173 38.18 23.73 4.61
C LEU A 173 39.51 23.07 4.96
N GLN A 174 40.07 23.46 6.11
CA GLN A 174 41.25 22.84 6.70
C GLN A 174 40.82 21.90 7.82
N LEU A 175 41.47 20.74 7.93
CA LEU A 175 41.25 19.83 9.03
C LEU A 175 41.86 20.41 10.31
N VAL A 176 41.04 20.62 11.34
CA VAL A 176 41.49 21.04 12.68
C VAL A 176 42.01 19.84 13.45
N GLY A 177 41.34 18.70 13.32
CA GLY A 177 41.68 17.44 13.97
C GLY A 177 40.46 16.58 14.24
N GLY A 178 40.54 15.72 15.25
CA GLY A 178 39.42 14.88 15.63
C GLY A 178 39.43 14.43 17.09
N ARG A 179 38.34 13.78 17.46
CA ARG A 179 38.10 13.27 18.82
C ARG A 179 37.19 12.05 18.83
N VAL A 180 37.17 11.34 19.96
CA VAL A 180 36.25 10.23 20.19
C VAL A 180 35.16 10.65 21.16
N LEU A 181 33.93 10.24 20.88
CA LEU A 181 32.74 10.53 21.66
C LEU A 181 31.98 9.24 21.99
N PRO A 182 31.25 9.18 23.11
CA PRO A 182 30.33 8.08 23.34
C PRO A 182 29.15 8.16 22.36
N SER A 183 28.61 7.00 21.98
CA SER A 183 27.42 6.85 21.15
C SER A 183 26.61 5.63 21.60
N ALA A 184 25.37 5.52 21.14
CA ALA A 184 24.52 4.36 21.45
C ALA A 184 25.11 3.03 20.96
N SER A 185 25.91 3.05 19.88
CA SER A 185 26.58 1.87 19.31
C SER A 185 28.01 1.66 19.83
N GLY A 186 28.44 2.42 20.85
CA GLY A 186 29.78 2.35 21.42
C GLY A 186 30.55 3.65 21.20
N ALA A 187 31.61 3.61 20.41
CA ALA A 187 32.41 4.80 20.12
C ALA A 187 31.94 5.50 18.84
N ALA A 188 31.97 6.83 18.85
CA ALA A 188 31.85 7.69 17.68
C ALA A 188 33.14 8.48 17.47
N GLY A 189 33.47 8.76 16.22
CA GLY A 189 34.50 9.71 15.84
C GLY A 189 33.87 11.04 15.47
N GLN A 190 34.53 12.12 15.82
CA GLN A 190 34.22 13.44 15.28
C GLN A 190 35.47 14.02 14.65
N LEU A 191 35.38 14.41 13.38
CA LEU A 191 36.39 15.20 12.69
C LEU A 191 35.89 16.64 12.61
N MET A 192 36.77 17.60 12.84
CA MET A 192 36.46 19.02 12.78
C MET A 192 37.25 19.70 11.68
N TYR A 193 36.56 20.50 10.89
CA TYR A 193 37.10 21.31 9.82
C TYR A 193 36.76 22.78 10.05
N GLU A 194 37.61 23.67 9.58
CA GLU A 194 37.45 25.12 9.71
C GLU A 194 37.78 25.78 8.37
N ASP A 195 36.98 26.79 7.98
CA ASP A 195 37.27 27.60 6.80
C ASP A 195 38.09 28.85 7.13
N SER A 196 38.47 29.62 6.10
CA SER A 196 39.26 30.84 6.26
C SER A 196 38.57 31.95 7.08
N THR A 197 37.26 31.83 7.34
CA THR A 197 36.48 32.78 8.16
C THR A 197 36.34 32.32 9.61
N GLY A 198 36.88 31.14 9.94
CA GLY A 198 36.72 30.52 11.26
C GLY A 198 35.40 29.75 11.43
N GLN A 199 34.59 29.62 10.36
CA GLN A 199 33.38 28.81 10.42
C GLN A 199 33.76 27.33 10.45
N ARG A 200 33.18 26.61 11.39
CA ARG A 200 33.48 25.19 11.62
C ARG A 200 32.39 24.28 11.09
N VAL A 201 32.83 23.13 10.60
CA VAL A 201 32.00 22.02 10.15
C VAL A 201 32.55 20.75 10.81
N THR A 202 31.67 19.89 11.29
CA THR A 202 32.07 18.63 11.93
C THR A 202 31.44 17.44 11.24
N LEU A 203 32.24 16.40 11.00
CA LEU A 203 31.77 15.10 10.55
C LEU A 203 31.72 14.16 11.75
N TYR A 204 30.54 13.67 12.08
CA TYR A 204 30.31 12.66 13.10
C TYR A 204 30.17 11.29 12.45
N ILE A 205 30.91 10.29 12.93
CA ILE A 205 31.04 8.96 12.32
C ILE A 205 30.79 7.92 13.39
N VAL A 206 29.89 6.97 13.12
CA VAL A 206 29.68 5.78 13.96
C VAL A 206 29.87 4.51 13.13
N PRO A 207 30.40 3.42 13.72
CA PRO A 207 30.41 2.13 13.05
C PRO A 207 28.98 1.67 12.75
N ALA A 208 28.78 1.13 11.55
CA ALA A 208 27.54 0.46 11.17
C ALA A 208 27.79 -1.06 11.04
N SER A 209 26.71 -1.81 11.18
CA SER A 209 26.65 -3.25 10.94
C SER A 209 25.44 -3.50 10.05
N ASP A 210 25.64 -4.08 8.87
CA ASP A 210 24.58 -4.38 7.89
C ASP A 210 23.76 -3.15 7.47
N SER A 211 24.44 -2.05 7.13
CA SER A 211 23.79 -0.86 6.57
C SER A 211 23.76 -0.92 5.05
N GLU A 212 22.62 -0.63 4.44
CA GLU A 212 22.54 -0.41 2.99
C GLU A 212 23.04 1.00 2.66
N ASP A 213 23.82 1.12 1.59
CA ASP A 213 24.25 2.42 1.07
C ASP A 213 23.01 3.25 0.73
N THR A 214 22.87 4.39 1.40
CA THR A 214 21.65 5.18 1.36
C THR A 214 21.89 6.57 0.81
N ALA A 215 20.93 7.07 0.03
CA ALA A 215 20.94 8.45 -0.45
C ALA A 215 21.07 9.44 0.72
N MET A 216 21.86 10.50 0.49
CA MET A 216 22.06 11.58 1.45
C MET A 216 20.73 12.23 1.86
N ARG A 217 20.56 12.40 3.17
CA ARG A 217 19.38 13.03 3.76
C ARG A 217 19.80 14.33 4.45
N ARG A 218 19.20 15.44 4.03
CA ARG A 218 19.35 16.73 4.69
C ARG A 218 18.30 16.90 5.79
N SER A 219 18.73 17.46 6.89
CA SER A 219 17.91 17.86 8.03
C SER A 219 18.41 19.20 8.56
N ASN A 220 17.51 20.00 9.09
CA ASN A 220 17.85 21.25 9.76
C ASN A 220 17.53 21.11 11.25
N VAL A 221 18.47 21.52 12.10
CA VAL A 221 18.30 21.55 13.56
C VAL A 221 18.63 22.94 14.07
N GLY A 222 17.60 23.78 14.22
CA GLY A 222 17.75 25.17 14.65
C GLY A 222 18.38 26.02 13.54
N SER A 223 19.62 26.49 13.75
CA SER A 223 20.40 27.20 12.73
C SER A 223 21.45 26.32 12.06
N LEU A 224 21.52 25.04 12.42
CA LEU A 224 22.51 24.10 11.90
C LEU A 224 21.92 23.28 10.77
N GLU A 225 22.66 23.19 9.68
CA GLU A 225 22.39 22.26 8.59
C GLU A 225 23.12 20.94 8.87
N ALA A 226 22.40 19.83 8.70
CA ALA A 226 22.93 18.49 8.88
C ALA A 226 22.66 17.65 7.63
N VAL A 227 23.69 16.98 7.10
CA VAL A 227 23.58 16.02 5.99
C VAL A 227 24.06 14.67 6.49
N SER A 228 23.19 13.66 6.44
CA SER A 228 23.46 12.31 6.92
C SER A 228 23.43 11.30 5.78
N TRP A 229 24.26 10.28 5.88
CA TRP A 229 24.29 9.16 4.96
C TRP A 229 24.83 7.91 5.64
N ASP A 230 24.49 6.79 5.03
CA ASP A 230 24.84 5.46 5.48
C ASP A 230 25.71 4.84 4.38
N ASP A 231 26.84 4.27 4.77
CA ASP A 231 27.73 3.44 3.94
C ASP A 231 27.76 2.02 4.53
N GLU A 232 28.30 1.05 3.81
CA GLU A 232 28.33 -0.38 4.23
C GLU A 232 28.94 -0.57 5.63
N THR A 233 29.95 0.24 5.98
CA THR A 233 30.73 0.04 7.21
C THR A 233 30.54 1.10 8.29
N ILE A 234 30.03 2.27 7.90
CA ILE A 234 29.91 3.45 8.76
C ILE A 234 28.66 4.25 8.46
N ARG A 235 28.16 4.95 9.48
CA ARG A 235 27.13 5.98 9.33
C ARG A 235 27.70 7.34 9.68
N CYS A 236 27.39 8.34 8.86
CA CYS A 236 27.97 9.66 8.94
C CYS A 236 26.90 10.75 9.04
N ALA A 237 27.22 11.82 9.76
CA ALA A 237 26.45 13.06 9.78
C ALA A 237 27.40 14.26 9.75
N LEU A 238 27.30 15.05 8.69
CA LEU A 238 27.99 16.33 8.52
C LEU A 238 27.13 17.44 9.11
N VAL A 239 27.66 18.25 10.02
CA VAL A 239 26.96 19.36 10.66
C VAL A 239 27.75 20.65 10.55
N GLY A 240 27.08 21.74 10.20
CA GLY A 240 27.67 23.07 10.16
C GLY A 240 26.63 24.18 9.96
N ASN A 241 27.09 25.42 10.03
CA ASN A 241 26.27 26.61 9.76
C ASN A 241 26.71 27.28 8.45
N LEU A 242 26.65 26.52 7.35
CA LEU A 242 26.99 27.00 5.99
C LEU A 242 25.75 26.96 5.09
N GLU A 243 25.82 27.65 3.94
CA GLU A 243 24.74 27.61 2.94
C GLU A 243 24.42 26.15 2.53
N PRO A 244 23.13 25.77 2.40
CA PRO A 244 22.72 24.39 2.10
C PRO A 244 23.40 23.78 0.88
N LYS A 245 23.61 24.56 -0.19
CA LYS A 245 24.32 24.09 -1.40
C LYS A 245 25.79 23.77 -1.15
N ARG A 246 26.45 24.55 -0.28
CA ARG A 246 27.85 24.31 0.12
C ARG A 246 27.94 23.05 0.98
N MET A 247 26.99 22.86 1.91
CA MET A 247 26.91 21.65 2.73
C MET A 247 26.74 20.38 1.89
N ASP A 248 25.89 20.40 0.86
CA ASP A 248 25.73 19.25 -0.05
C ASP A 248 27.00 18.94 -0.83
N ALA A 249 27.70 19.97 -1.31
CA ALA A 249 28.95 19.79 -2.06
C ALA A 249 30.03 19.16 -1.17
N ILE A 250 30.15 19.61 0.08
CA ILE A 250 31.08 19.05 1.06
C ILE A 250 30.70 17.61 1.41
N ALA A 251 29.43 17.34 1.70
CA ALA A 251 28.96 16.00 2.02
C ALA A 251 29.25 15.00 0.89
N LYS A 252 28.99 15.41 -0.36
CA LYS A 252 29.28 14.62 -1.56
C LYS A 252 30.78 14.30 -1.70
N ASP A 253 31.64 15.28 -1.46
CA ASP A 253 33.10 15.10 -1.50
C ASP A 253 33.58 14.14 -0.40
N MET A 254 33.08 14.31 0.84
CA MET A 254 33.40 13.41 1.95
C MET A 254 32.96 11.97 1.68
N TYR A 255 31.74 11.77 1.19
CA TYR A 255 31.21 10.45 0.86
C TYR A 255 32.09 9.72 -0.17
N GLN A 256 32.49 10.42 -1.24
CA GLN A 256 33.37 9.85 -2.27
C GLN A 256 34.76 9.45 -1.77
N GLN A 257 35.22 10.02 -0.65
CA GLN A 257 36.54 9.74 -0.06
C GLN A 257 36.49 8.70 1.08
N LEU A 258 35.29 8.43 1.60
CA LEU A 258 35.04 7.50 2.70
C LEU A 258 34.53 6.12 2.24
N SER A 259 33.84 6.08 1.10
CA SER A 259 33.52 4.87 0.33
C SER A 259 34.79 4.28 -0.29
#